data_AF-A0A924AP58-F1
#
_entry.id   AF-A0A924AP58-F1
#
_cell.length_a   1.000
_cell.length_b   1.000
_cell.length_c   1.000
_cell.angle_alpha   90.00
_cell.angle_beta   90.00
_cell.angle_gamma   90.00
#
_symmetry.space_group_name_H-M   'P 1'
#
loop_
_entity.id
_entity.type
_entity.pdbx_description
1 polymer ?
#
loop_
_entity_poly.entity_id
_entity_poly.type
_entity_poly.pdbx_seq_one_letter_code
_entity_poly.pdbx_strand_id
1 'polypeptide(L)'
;MSRTAAPRAGELFRGAGHAATLEAIADSHGKAFYSGALAWRIAAHARAHGGALTEGDLASHRADWCGTLAQPFAGSVVHELPPNGQGIAALMALGMLQALGL
;
A
#
# COMPACT_ATOMS: atom_id res chain seq x y z
N MET A 1 8.58 -28.09 -8.44
CA MET A 1 9.84 -27.76 -9.15
C MET A 1 9.94 -26.25 -9.27
N SER A 2 10.98 -25.62 -8.70
CA SER A 2 11.20 -24.18 -8.83
C SER A 2 11.65 -23.87 -10.27
N ARG A 3 10.92 -22.99 -10.96
CA ARG A 3 11.19 -22.60 -12.35
C ARG A 3 12.17 -21.43 -12.34
N THR A 4 13.22 -21.48 -13.15
CA THR A 4 14.31 -20.48 -13.14
C THR A 4 14.10 -19.30 -14.11
N ALA A 5 13.05 -19.32 -14.93
CA ALA A 5 12.75 -18.27 -15.91
C ALA A 5 11.38 -17.61 -15.69
N ALA A 6 11.23 -16.35 -16.11
CA ALA A 6 9.97 -15.61 -16.06
C ALA A 6 8.88 -16.25 -16.95
N PRO A 7 7.58 -16.20 -16.58
CA PRO A 7 6.48 -16.76 -17.38
C PRO A 7 6.42 -16.17 -18.79
N ARG A 8 6.08 -17.00 -19.79
CA ARG A 8 5.82 -16.52 -21.16
C ARG A 8 4.39 -16.00 -21.30
N ALA A 9 4.13 -15.23 -22.36
CA ALA A 9 2.77 -14.86 -22.73
C ALA A 9 1.90 -16.13 -22.92
N GLY A 10 0.71 -16.14 -22.32
CA GLY A 10 -0.20 -17.29 -22.31
C GLY A 10 0.15 -18.39 -21.31
N GLU A 11 1.24 -18.27 -20.54
CA GLU A 11 1.61 -19.26 -19.55
C GLU A 11 0.94 -19.01 -18.19
N LEU A 12 0.47 -20.08 -17.55
CA LEU A 12 -0.16 -20.01 -16.24
C LEU A 12 0.89 -19.91 -15.12
N PHE A 13 0.84 -18.81 -14.37
CA PHE A 13 1.62 -18.60 -13.15
C PHE A 13 0.76 -18.86 -11.90
N ARG A 14 1.33 -19.55 -10.90
CA ARG A 14 0.68 -19.80 -9.60
C ARG A 14 1.62 -19.47 -8.46
N GLY A 15 1.16 -18.67 -7.50
CA GLY A 15 1.93 -18.26 -6.32
C GLY A 15 1.35 -18.86 -5.04
N ALA A 16 1.67 -20.11 -4.70
CA ALA A 16 1.15 -20.76 -3.49
C ALA A 16 1.50 -19.99 -2.21
N GLY A 17 2.70 -19.39 -2.13
CA GLY A 17 3.08 -18.54 -1.00
C GLY A 17 2.28 -17.23 -0.90
N HIS A 18 1.82 -16.68 -2.04
CA HIS A 18 0.92 -15.52 -2.05
C HIS A 18 -0.48 -15.94 -1.56
N ALA A 19 -0.99 -17.07 -2.04
CA ALA A 19 -2.29 -17.61 -1.61
C ALA A 19 -2.33 -17.83 -0.09
N ALA A 20 -1.37 -18.58 0.46
CA ALA A 20 -1.30 -18.85 1.89
C ALA A 20 -1.13 -17.56 2.73
N THR A 21 -0.42 -16.57 2.21
CA THR A 21 -0.29 -15.25 2.87
C THR A 21 -1.62 -14.51 2.91
N LEU A 22 -2.33 -14.44 1.78
CA LEU A 22 -3.62 -13.75 1.68
C LEU A 22 -4.71 -14.44 2.51
N GLU A 23 -4.73 -15.79 2.53
CA GLU A 23 -5.62 -16.58 3.40
C GLU A 23 -5.37 -16.25 4.88
N ALA A 24 -4.12 -16.26 5.34
CA ALA A 24 -3.78 -15.91 6.71
C ALA A 24 -4.15 -14.45 7.07
N ILE A 25 -4.03 -13.51 6.12
CA ILE A 25 -4.47 -12.12 6.32
C ILE A 25 -5.99 -12.06 6.45
N ALA A 26 -6.73 -12.75 5.57
CA ALA A 26 -8.18 -12.78 5.58
C ALA A 26 -8.72 -13.38 6.89
N ASP A 27 -8.24 -14.57 7.26
CA ASP A 27 -8.68 -15.31 8.46
C ASP A 27 -8.41 -14.56 9.76
N SER A 28 -7.37 -13.73 9.76
CA SER A 28 -6.96 -12.96 10.94
C SER A 28 -7.42 -11.50 10.91
N HIS A 29 -8.19 -11.09 9.90
CA HIS A 29 -8.56 -9.70 9.63
C HIS A 29 -7.34 -8.74 9.68
N GLY A 30 -6.23 -9.14 9.06
CA GLY A 30 -4.99 -8.37 8.98
C GLY A 30 -4.01 -8.60 10.13
N LYS A 31 -4.43 -9.17 11.27
CA LYS A 31 -3.58 -9.33 12.46
C LYS A 31 -2.32 -10.15 12.16
N ALA A 32 -2.42 -11.19 11.33
CA ALA A 32 -1.30 -12.05 10.98
C ALA A 32 -0.12 -11.27 10.37
N PHE A 33 -0.41 -10.23 9.59
CA PHE A 33 0.58 -9.41 8.88
C PHE A 33 1.33 -8.46 9.81
N TYR A 34 0.62 -7.85 10.76
CA TYR A 34 1.18 -6.78 11.60
C TYR A 34 1.65 -7.25 12.98
N SER A 35 1.08 -8.33 13.54
CA SER A 35 1.41 -8.81 14.89
C SER A 35 1.35 -10.34 15.05
N GLY A 36 1.30 -11.09 13.94
CA GLY A 36 1.25 -12.56 13.95
C GLY A 36 2.43 -13.22 13.27
N ALA A 37 2.22 -14.46 12.80
CA ALA A 37 3.28 -15.29 12.23
C ALA A 37 3.93 -14.68 10.98
N LEU A 38 3.18 -13.91 10.16
CA LEU A 38 3.76 -13.23 9.00
C LEU A 38 4.65 -12.06 9.45
N ALA A 39 4.23 -11.28 10.45
CA ALA A 39 5.03 -10.19 11.00
C ALA A 39 6.40 -10.69 11.50
N TRP A 40 6.41 -11.79 12.25
CA TRP A 40 7.64 -12.43 12.70
C TRP A 40 8.53 -12.88 11.53
N ARG A 41 7.95 -13.51 10.50
CA ARG A 41 8.71 -13.96 9.31
C ARG A 41 9.35 -12.78 8.56
N ILE A 42 8.64 -11.66 8.42
CA ILE A 42 9.13 -10.44 7.78
C ILE A 42 10.32 -9.88 8.56
N ALA A 43 10.16 -9.66 9.87
CA ALA A 43 11.21 -9.09 10.71
C ALA A 43 12.42 -10.02 10.88
N ALA A 44 12.19 -11.34 10.99
CA ALA A 44 13.27 -12.33 11.02
C ALA A 44 14.08 -12.31 9.71
N HIS A 45 13.42 -12.19 8.56
CA HIS A 45 14.10 -12.06 7.28
C HIS A 45 14.87 -10.74 7.18
N ALA A 46 14.29 -9.62 7.58
CA ALA A 46 14.97 -8.32 7.60
C ALA A 46 16.25 -8.40 8.46
N ARG A 47 16.14 -8.86 9.70
CA ARG A 47 17.26 -9.01 10.64
C ARG A 47 18.36 -9.94 10.11
N ALA A 48 18.00 -11.05 9.46
CA ALA A 48 18.97 -11.97 8.86
C ALA A 48 19.78 -11.35 7.70
N HIS A 49 19.30 -10.27 7.09
CA HIS A 49 19.93 -9.61 5.93
C HIS A 49 20.31 -8.14 6.22
N GLY A 50 20.40 -7.74 7.49
CA GLY A 50 20.81 -6.39 7.88
C GLY A 50 19.76 -5.28 7.64
N GLY A 51 18.50 -5.65 7.45
CA GLY A 51 17.38 -4.71 7.37
C GLY A 51 16.97 -4.16 8.73
N ALA A 52 16.41 -2.93 8.74
CA ALA A 52 16.02 -2.23 9.96
C ALA A 52 14.61 -2.55 10.47
N LEU A 53 13.74 -3.16 9.64
CA LEU A 53 12.35 -3.42 9.97
C LEU A 53 12.22 -4.48 11.08
N THR A 54 11.52 -4.12 12.15
CA THR A 54 11.27 -4.98 13.32
C THR A 54 9.82 -5.40 13.45
N GLU A 55 9.57 -6.39 14.31
CA GLU A 55 8.22 -6.76 14.75
C GLU A 55 7.50 -5.58 15.42
N GLY A 56 8.25 -4.73 16.14
CA GLY A 56 7.70 -3.54 16.81
C GLY A 56 7.19 -2.48 15.83
N ASP A 57 7.88 -2.29 14.71
CA ASP A 57 7.45 -1.37 13.65
C ASP A 57 6.14 -1.84 13.02
N LEU A 58 6.04 -3.14 12.71
CA LEU A 58 4.82 -3.74 12.17
C LEU A 58 3.66 -3.66 13.17
N ALA A 59 3.91 -3.95 14.45
CA ALA A 59 2.89 -3.96 15.49
C ALA A 59 2.38 -2.56 15.85
N SER A 60 3.22 -1.53 15.71
CA SER A 60 2.87 -0.14 15.97
C SER A 60 2.13 0.53 14.80
N HIS A 61 2.19 -0.04 13.60
CA HIS A 61 1.48 0.47 12.43
C HIS A 61 -0.04 0.51 12.64
N ARG A 62 -0.66 1.62 12.21
CA ARG A 62 -2.11 1.81 12.13
C ARG A 62 -2.44 2.48 10.80
N ALA A 63 -3.60 2.16 10.25
CA ALA A 63 -4.16 2.92 9.15
C ALA A 63 -4.83 4.18 9.71
N ASP A 64 -4.46 5.33 9.17
CA ASP A 64 -5.03 6.62 9.56
C ASP A 64 -6.23 6.96 8.68
N TRP A 65 -7.37 7.25 9.32
CA TRP A 65 -8.53 7.82 8.65
C TRP A 65 -8.38 9.35 8.61
N CYS A 66 -7.80 9.87 7.53
CA CYS A 66 -7.35 11.26 7.44
C CYS A 66 -8.29 12.22 6.69
N GLY A 67 -9.44 11.75 6.19
CA GLY A 67 -10.34 12.55 5.37
C GLY A 67 -9.73 12.92 4.01
N THR A 68 -10.25 13.97 3.38
CA THR A 68 -9.79 14.41 2.05
C THR A 68 -9.65 15.93 1.98
N LEU A 69 -8.70 16.40 1.18
CA LEU A 69 -8.68 17.76 0.64
C LEU A 69 -9.58 17.83 -0.59
N ALA A 70 -10.12 19.00 -0.88
CA ALA A 70 -11.08 19.18 -1.97
C ALA A 70 -10.83 20.48 -2.75
N GLN A 71 -11.04 20.45 -4.07
CA GLN A 71 -10.97 21.62 -4.94
C GLN A 71 -12.15 21.61 -5.93
N PRO A 72 -12.95 22.69 -6.00
CA PRO A 72 -13.94 22.84 -7.08
C PRO A 72 -13.26 22.94 -8.44
N PHE A 73 -13.77 22.24 -9.43
CA PHE A 73 -13.28 22.33 -10.80
C PHE A 73 -14.35 21.89 -11.80
N ALA A 74 -14.55 22.66 -12.87
CA ALA A 74 -15.47 22.35 -13.97
C ALA A 74 -16.89 21.89 -13.53
N GLY A 75 -17.46 22.53 -12.51
CA GLY A 75 -18.80 22.19 -12.00
C GLY A 75 -18.87 20.93 -11.12
N SER A 76 -17.72 20.37 -10.72
CA SER A 76 -17.57 19.25 -9.79
C SER A 76 -16.56 19.58 -8.69
N VAL A 77 -16.29 18.61 -7.80
CA VAL A 77 -15.27 18.72 -6.75
C VAL A 77 -14.29 17.55 -6.85
N VAL A 78 -13.00 17.86 -6.94
CA VAL A 78 -11.93 16.87 -6.95
C VAL A 78 -11.43 16.67 -5.52
N HIS A 79 -11.41 15.42 -5.08
CA HIS A 79 -10.94 15.03 -3.75
C HIS A 79 -9.61 14.30 -3.83
N GLU A 80 -8.67 14.67 -2.97
CA GLU A 80 -7.37 14.01 -2.84
C GLU A 80 -7.06 13.74 -1.37
N LEU A 81 -6.26 12.69 -1.12
CA LEU A 81 -5.73 12.46 0.22
C LEU A 81 -4.83 13.64 0.64
N PRO A 82 -4.82 14.02 1.93
CA PRO A 82 -3.84 14.97 2.43
C PRO A 82 -2.41 14.39 2.31
N PRO A 83 -1.37 15.22 2.53
CA PRO A 83 -0.02 14.72 2.78
C PRO A 83 -0.05 13.58 3.80
N ASN A 84 0.75 12.52 3.64
CA ASN A 84 1.99 12.41 2.87
C ASN A 84 1.86 12.01 1.38
N GLY A 85 0.64 11.90 0.83
CA GLY A 85 0.44 11.72 -0.61
C GLY A 85 0.75 12.98 -1.42
N GLN A 86 0.94 12.84 -2.74
CA GLN A 86 1.22 13.97 -3.64
C GLN A 86 -0.03 14.56 -4.33
N GLY A 87 -1.23 14.09 -3.99
CA GLY A 87 -2.49 14.54 -4.60
C GLY A 87 -2.75 16.04 -4.47
N ILE A 88 -2.20 16.68 -3.43
CA ILE A 88 -2.27 18.13 -3.24
C ILE A 88 -1.71 18.93 -4.43
N ALA A 89 -0.71 18.40 -5.15
CA ALA A 89 -0.16 19.05 -6.34
C ALA A 89 -1.22 19.17 -7.46
N ALA A 90 -2.07 18.15 -7.61
CA ALA A 90 -3.19 18.21 -8.55
C ALA A 90 -4.21 19.28 -8.12
N LEU A 91 -4.60 19.31 -6.84
CA LEU A 91 -5.54 20.32 -6.33
C LEU A 91 -5.01 21.75 -6.50
N MET A 92 -3.71 21.97 -6.28
CA MET A 92 -3.05 23.26 -6.52
C MET A 92 -3.10 23.66 -8.00
N ALA A 93 -2.77 22.74 -8.91
CA ALA A 93 -2.82 23.00 -10.35
C ALA A 93 -4.24 23.37 -10.80
N LEU A 94 -5.26 22.65 -10.33
CA LEU A 94 -6.67 22.98 -10.61
C LEU A 94 -7.05 24.36 -10.06
N GLY A 95 -6.57 24.73 -8.88
CA GLY A 95 -6.77 26.06 -8.31
C GLY A 95 -6.13 27.17 -9.12
N MET A 96 -4.94 26.94 -9.68
CA MET A 96 -4.26 27.88 -10.57
C MET A 96 -5.04 28.06 -11.88
N LEU A 97 -5.55 26.96 -12.47
CA LEU A 97 -6.39 27.04 -13.67
C LEU A 97 -7.65 27.86 -13.41
N GLN A 98 -8.35 27.57 -12.31
CA GLN A 98 -9.54 28.33 -11.92
C GLN A 98 -9.25 29.82 -11.69
N ALA A 99 -8.13 30.16 -11.05
CA ALA A 99 -7.70 31.54 -10.85
C ALA A 99 -7.38 32.27 -12.17
N LEU A 100 -6.97 31.53 -13.20
CA LEU A 100 -6.76 32.04 -14.56
C LEU A 100 -8.05 32.07 -15.40
N GLY A 101 -9.18 31.64 -14.85
CA GLY A 101 -10.46 31.57 -15.56
C GLY A 101 -10.55 30.43 -16.58
N LEU A 102 -9.70 29.40 -16.42
CA LEU A 102 -9.66 28.19 -17.24
C LEU A 102 -10.41 27.04 -16.56
#